data_AF-A0A5N6XMI2-F1
#
_entry.id   AF-A0A5N6XMI2-F1
#
_cell.length_a   1.000
_cell.length_b   1.000
_cell.length_c   1.000
_cell.angle_alpha   90.00
_cell.angle_beta   90.00
_cell.angle_gamma   90.00
#
_symmetry.space_group_name_H-M   'P 1'
#
loop_
_entity.id
_entity.type
_entity.pdbx_description
1 polymer ?
#
loop_
_entity_poly.entity_id
_entity_poly.type
_entity_poly.pdbx_seq_one_letter_code
_entity_poly.pdbx_strand_id
1 'polypeptide(L)'
;MPPKTPALTSAPASIPLVRTNPVTGWKSLFGAAHQVEHGYVEGVTHRESEILKQYFLQLIADNYDLQVRFKWETNGLAIWDNRSVFHTATNDFSGRRQGNRVVSLGEIPYYDPASTSRRQPLAAEA
;
A
#
# COMPACT_ATOMS: atom_id res chain seq x y z
N MET A 1 19.43 -33.06 2.64
CA MET A 1 19.27 -31.93 1.71
C MET A 1 17.91 -31.31 2.00
N PRO A 2 17.80 -30.07 2.48
CA PRO A 2 16.49 -29.46 2.67
C PRO A 2 15.78 -29.34 1.31
N PRO A 3 14.46 -29.58 1.23
CA PRO A 3 13.71 -29.43 -0.01
C PRO A 3 13.85 -27.99 -0.52
N LYS A 4 14.15 -27.83 -1.81
CA LYS A 4 14.24 -26.54 -2.47
C LYS A 4 12.89 -25.82 -2.30
N THR A 5 12.92 -24.64 -1.69
CA THR A 5 11.79 -23.70 -1.69
C THR A 5 11.28 -23.56 -3.13
N PRO A 6 9.97 -23.74 -3.41
CA PRO A 6 9.46 -23.56 -4.76
C PRO A 6 9.76 -22.12 -5.18
N ALA A 7 10.37 -21.97 -6.37
CA ALA A 7 10.55 -20.67 -6.98
C ALA A 7 9.15 -20.04 -7.14
N LEU A 8 8.99 -18.81 -6.64
CA LEU A 8 7.78 -18.02 -6.86
C LEU A 8 7.61 -17.85 -8.38
N THR A 9 6.68 -18.61 -8.95
CA THR A 9 6.27 -18.49 -10.34
C THR A 9 5.65 -17.11 -10.53
N SER A 10 6.17 -16.33 -11.48
CA SER A 10 5.68 -15.00 -11.85
C SER A 10 4.36 -15.07 -12.63
N ALA A 11 3.36 -15.76 -12.08
CA ALA A 11 2.00 -15.64 -12.58
C ALA A 11 1.46 -14.25 -12.21
N PRO A 12 0.62 -13.61 -13.05
CA PRO A 12 -0.12 -12.42 -12.63
C PRO A 12 -1.02 -12.84 -11.46
N ALA A 13 -0.59 -12.52 -10.25
CA ALA A 13 -1.35 -12.79 -9.05
C ALA A 13 -2.45 -11.73 -8.95
N SER A 14 -3.70 -12.15 -9.07
CA SER A 14 -4.84 -11.30 -8.72
C SER A 14 -4.73 -10.96 -7.24
N ILE A 15 -4.65 -9.66 -6.95
CA ILE A 15 -4.57 -9.13 -5.58
C ILE A 15 -5.84 -8.35 -5.29
N PRO A 16 -6.32 -8.36 -4.04
CA PRO A 16 -7.50 -7.61 -3.68
C PRO A 16 -7.21 -6.10 -3.76
N LEU A 17 -8.12 -5.36 -4.41
CA LEU A 17 -8.03 -3.90 -4.50
C LEU A 17 -8.14 -3.24 -3.12
N VAL A 18 -8.97 -3.79 -2.26
CA VAL A 18 -9.10 -3.43 -0.84
C VAL A 18 -8.66 -4.62 -0.02
N ARG A 19 -7.71 -4.42 0.90
CA ARG A 19 -7.20 -5.47 1.76
C ARG A 19 -7.64 -5.28 3.21
N THR A 20 -7.63 -6.36 3.97
CA THR A 20 -7.78 -6.34 5.42
C THR A 20 -6.39 -6.45 6.08
N ASN A 21 -6.13 -5.63 7.09
CA ASN A 21 -4.94 -5.74 7.93
C ASN A 21 -5.20 -6.86 8.96
N PRO A 22 -4.39 -7.94 8.98
CA PRO A 22 -4.64 -9.09 9.87
C PRO A 22 -4.45 -8.77 11.35
N VAL A 23 -3.75 -7.68 11.68
CA VAL A 23 -3.48 -7.29 13.07
C VAL A 23 -4.61 -6.41 13.60
N THR A 24 -5.05 -5.42 12.83
CA THR A 24 -6.08 -4.46 13.28
C THR A 24 -7.50 -4.86 12.89
N GLY A 25 -7.66 -5.77 11.93
CA GLY A 25 -8.94 -6.08 11.30
C GLY A 25 -9.49 -4.96 10.41
N TRP A 26 -8.71 -3.90 10.16
CA TRP A 26 -9.17 -2.75 9.38
C TRP A 26 -8.92 -2.94 7.89
N LYS A 27 -9.87 -2.49 7.07
CA LYS A 27 -9.70 -2.44 5.61
C LYS A 27 -9.09 -1.13 5.13
N SER A 28 -8.23 -1.26 4.12
CA SER A 28 -7.60 -0.14 3.41
C SER A 28 -7.45 -0.45 1.92
N LEU A 29 -7.38 0.61 1.10
CA LEU A 29 -7.03 0.52 -0.31
C LEU A 29 -5.60 -0.02 -0.45
N PHE A 30 -5.40 -0.99 -1.35
CA PHE A 30 -4.13 -1.66 -1.59
C PHE A 30 -3.66 -1.52 -3.03
N GLY A 31 -4.57 -1.73 -3.99
CA GLY A 31 -4.24 -1.65 -5.42
C GLY A 31 -4.26 -0.21 -5.94
N ALA A 32 -3.22 0.57 -5.65
CA ALA A 32 -3.08 1.94 -6.16
C ALA A 32 -1.63 2.29 -6.53
N ALA A 33 -1.47 3.39 -7.27
CA ALA A 33 -0.18 3.90 -7.73
C ALA A 33 0.63 2.90 -8.57
N HIS A 34 1.96 2.90 -8.42
CA HIS A 34 2.90 2.10 -9.22
C HIS A 34 2.63 0.59 -9.21
N GLN A 35 1.98 0.07 -8.16
CA GLN A 35 1.73 -1.37 -8.01
C GLN A 35 0.71 -1.91 -9.01
N VAL A 36 -0.16 -1.04 -9.54
CA VAL A 36 -1.24 -1.41 -10.48
C VAL A 36 -1.06 -0.79 -11.86
N GLU A 37 0.07 -0.12 -12.11
CA GLU A 37 0.34 0.59 -13.37
C GLU A 37 0.19 -0.33 -14.59
N HIS A 38 0.83 -1.50 -14.54
CA HIS A 38 0.76 -2.53 -15.59
C HIS A 38 -0.38 -3.56 -15.39
N GLY A 39 -1.27 -3.31 -14.43
CA GLY A 39 -2.41 -4.18 -14.13
C GLY A 39 -3.74 -3.62 -14.63
N TYR A 40 -4.81 -4.39 -14.39
CA TYR A 40 -6.19 -4.01 -14.66
C TYR A 40 -7.08 -4.38 -13.48
N VAL A 41 -8.20 -3.68 -13.33
CA VAL A 41 -9.24 -4.03 -12.36
C VAL A 41 -10.12 -5.13 -12.97
N GLU A 42 -10.26 -6.25 -12.27
CA GLU A 42 -11.12 -7.35 -12.72
C GLU A 42 -12.60 -6.98 -12.68
N GLY A 43 -13.39 -7.55 -13.61
CA GLY A 43 -14.84 -7.36 -13.66
C GLY A 43 -15.31 -6.04 -14.29
N VAL A 44 -14.39 -5.23 -14.82
CA VAL A 44 -14.71 -3.97 -15.53
C VAL A 44 -14.03 -3.91 -16.89
N THR A 45 -14.50 -3.00 -17.76
CA THR A 45 -13.83 -2.73 -19.04
C THR A 45 -12.47 -2.08 -18.82
N HIS A 46 -11.59 -2.15 -19.83
CA HIS A 46 -10.29 -1.47 -19.78
C HIS A 46 -10.43 0.03 -19.50
N ARG A 47 -11.43 0.68 -20.11
CA ARG A 47 -11.68 2.12 -19.90
C ARG A 47 -12.06 2.42 -18.44
N GLU A 48 -12.95 1.62 -17.87
CA GLU A 48 -13.34 1.76 -16.45
C GLU A 48 -12.17 1.47 -15.52
N SER A 49 -11.36 0.46 -15.81
CA SER A 49 -10.15 0.14 -15.07
C SER A 49 -9.19 1.33 -15.01
N GLU A 50 -8.92 2.01 -16.14
CA GLU A 50 -8.08 3.21 -16.15
C GLU A 50 -8.67 4.35 -15.31
N ILE A 51 -9.98 4.59 -15.43
CA ILE A 51 -10.68 5.61 -14.62
C ILE A 51 -10.55 5.30 -13.12
N LEU A 52 -10.75 4.05 -12.71
CA LEU A 52 -10.63 3.62 -11.32
C LEU A 52 -9.20 3.77 -10.81
N LYS A 53 -8.18 3.34 -11.58
CA LYS A 53 -6.77 3.50 -11.20
C LYS A 53 -6.41 4.96 -10.96
N GLN A 54 -6.82 5.86 -11.84
CA GLN A 54 -6.58 7.30 -11.70
C GLN A 54 -7.31 7.87 -10.47
N TYR A 55 -8.58 7.51 -10.30
CA TYR A 55 -9.37 7.98 -9.16
C TYR A 55 -8.78 7.55 -7.81
N PHE A 56 -8.36 6.29 -7.68
CA PHE A 56 -7.72 5.78 -6.46
C PHE A 56 -6.38 6.45 -6.17
N LEU A 57 -5.57 6.68 -7.20
CA LEU A 57 -4.33 7.44 -7.06
C LEU A 57 -4.62 8.86 -6.57
N GLN A 58 -5.61 9.53 -7.17
CA GLN A 58 -6.01 10.89 -6.80
C GLN A 58 -6.47 10.97 -5.35
N LEU A 59 -7.30 10.02 -4.89
CA LEU A 59 -7.78 9.97 -3.50
C LEU A 59 -6.65 9.89 -2.47
N ILE A 60 -5.51 9.31 -2.83
CA ILE A 60 -4.33 9.20 -1.96
C ILE A 60 -3.43 10.43 -2.11
N ALA A 61 -3.12 10.81 -3.35
CA ALA A 61 -2.10 11.80 -3.68
C ALA A 61 -2.56 13.26 -3.50
N ASP A 62 -3.85 13.54 -3.73
CA ASP A 62 -4.39 14.91 -3.64
C ASP A 62 -4.99 15.20 -2.25
N ASN A 63 -4.99 14.22 -1.35
CA ASN A 63 -5.57 14.35 -0.02
C ASN A 63 -4.50 14.61 1.05
N TYR A 64 -4.35 15.88 1.42
CA TYR A 64 -3.37 16.32 2.41
C TYR A 64 -3.65 15.80 3.83
N ASP A 65 -4.90 15.48 4.18
CA ASP A 65 -5.25 14.93 5.50
C ASP A 65 -4.70 13.50 5.71
N LEU A 66 -4.34 12.82 4.62
CA LEU A 66 -3.77 11.47 4.66
C LEU A 66 -2.24 11.45 4.65
N GLN A 67 -1.59 12.61 4.47
CA GLN A 67 -0.16 12.68 4.19
C GLN A 67 0.65 13.16 5.39
N VAL A 68 1.80 12.51 5.57
CA VAL A 68 2.85 12.96 6.48
C VAL A 68 4.12 13.14 5.67
N ARG A 69 4.68 14.35 5.70
CA ARG A 69 5.96 14.67 5.07
C ARG A 69 7.06 14.67 6.12
N PHE A 70 7.88 13.64 6.12
CA PHE A 70 8.97 13.49 7.08
C PHE A 70 10.26 14.16 6.58
N LYS A 71 10.75 15.15 7.32
CA LYS A 71 12.05 15.78 7.08
C LYS A 71 13.13 14.94 7.76
N TRP A 72 14.06 14.43 6.96
CA TRP A 72 15.14 13.58 7.47
C TRP A 72 16.25 14.40 8.12
N GLU A 73 16.70 13.95 9.29
CA GLU A 73 17.88 14.45 10.00
C GLU A 73 18.85 13.30 10.28
N THR A 74 20.07 13.62 10.74
CA THR A 74 21.05 12.60 11.14
C THR A 74 20.43 11.72 12.24
N ASN A 75 20.51 10.40 12.05
CA ASN A 75 19.88 9.39 12.91
C ASN A 75 18.33 9.39 12.90
N GLY A 76 17.70 10.05 11.93
CA GLY A 76 16.26 9.96 11.72
C GLY A 76 15.83 8.53 11.39
N LEU A 77 14.75 8.07 12.01
CA LEU A 77 14.15 6.76 11.79
C LEU A 77 12.66 6.94 11.50
N ALA A 78 12.19 6.30 10.43
CA ALA A 78 10.78 6.20 10.11
C ALA A 78 10.39 4.72 10.04
N ILE A 79 9.27 4.38 10.68
CA ILE A 79 8.66 3.06 10.64
C ILE A 79 7.24 3.24 10.12
N TRP A 80 6.85 2.41 9.15
CA TRP A 80 5.51 2.44 8.59
C TRP A 80 4.98 1.04 8.32
N ASP A 81 3.68 0.86 8.45
CA ASP A 81 3.01 -0.38 8.08
C ASP A 81 2.69 -0.36 6.59
N ASN A 82 3.49 -1.07 5.79
CA ASN A 82 3.36 -1.16 4.33
C ASN A 82 2.04 -1.83 3.87
N ARG A 83 1.24 -2.36 4.80
CA ARG A 83 -0.10 -2.91 4.54
C ARG A 83 -1.17 -1.83 4.46
N SER A 84 -0.91 -0.65 5.03
CA SER A 84 -1.93 0.40 5.21
C SER A 84 -1.53 1.76 4.65
N VAL A 85 -0.30 1.92 4.14
CA VAL A 85 0.21 3.20 3.64
C VAL A 85 0.92 3.08 2.30
N PHE A 86 0.96 4.19 1.58
CA PHE A 86 1.80 4.41 0.42
C PHE A 86 2.90 5.42 0.77
N HIS A 87 4.04 5.36 0.09
CA HIS A 87 5.13 6.30 0.28
C HIS A 87 5.77 6.65 -1.07
N THR A 88 6.30 7.87 -1.15
CA THR A 88 7.05 8.34 -2.30
C THR A 88 8.26 9.14 -1.84
N ALA A 89 9.35 9.06 -2.59
CA ALA A 89 10.52 9.89 -2.35
C ALA A 89 10.32 11.25 -3.05
N THR A 90 10.44 12.34 -2.31
CA THR A 90 10.44 13.69 -2.89
C THR A 90 11.85 14.03 -3.38
N ASN A 91 11.98 14.43 -4.65
CA ASN A 91 13.25 14.79 -5.27
C ASN A 91 13.51 16.30 -5.21
N ASP A 92 13.51 16.87 -4.01
CA ASP A 92 13.63 18.32 -3.78
C ASP A 92 14.89 18.72 -3.01
N PHE A 93 15.98 17.98 -3.20
CA PHE A 93 17.26 18.22 -2.53
C PHE A 93 18.42 18.23 -3.55
N SER A 94 19.55 18.81 -3.14
CA SER A 94 20.80 18.77 -3.90
C SER A 94 21.81 17.83 -3.22
N GLY A 95 22.66 17.21 -4.03
CA GLY A 95 23.71 16.31 -3.55
C GLY A 95 23.27 14.87 -3.28
N ARG A 96 24.15 14.09 -2.64
CA ARG A 96 23.94 12.66 -2.42
C ARG A 96 23.13 12.42 -1.14
N ARG A 97 22.04 11.66 -1.25
CA ARG A 97 21.23 11.20 -0.12
C ARG A 97 21.17 9.67 -0.10
N GLN A 98 21.46 9.08 1.05
CA GLN A 98 21.46 7.62 1.26
C GLN A 98 20.74 7.28 2.55
N GLY A 99 20.03 6.15 2.56
CA GLY A 99 19.41 5.57 3.75
C GLY A 99 19.39 4.06 3.65
N ASN A 100 19.34 3.38 4.80
CA ASN A 100 19.22 1.94 4.88
C ASN A 100 17.75 1.58 5.13
N ARG A 101 17.22 0.62 4.37
CA ARG A 101 15.86 0.11 4.55
C ARG A 101 15.90 -1.37 4.89
N VAL A 102 15.24 -1.74 5.98
CA VAL A 102 14.98 -3.14 6.32
C VAL A 102 13.49 -3.38 6.13
N VAL A 103 13.14 -4.52 5.52
CA VAL A 103 11.75 -4.88 5.22
C VAL A 103 11.47 -6.25 5.84
N SER A 104 10.35 -6.37 6.52
CA SER A 104 9.87 -7.65 7.06
C SER A 104 9.15 -8.46 5.98
N LEU A 105 9.08 -9.77 6.16
CA LEU A 105 8.19 -10.62 5.37
C LEU A 105 6.73 -10.27 5.69
N GLY A 106 5.93 -10.10 4.65
CA GLY A 106 4.48 -9.88 4.73
C GLY A 106 3.69 -11.15 4.45
N GLU A 107 2.43 -11.14 4.84
CA GLU A 107 1.44 -12.17 4.51
C GLU A 107 0.84 -12.00 3.11
N ILE A 108 0.14 -13.03 2.62
CA ILE A 108 -0.65 -12.94 1.40
C ILE A 108 -1.83 -11.99 1.64
N PRO A 109 -2.01 -10.93 0.82
CA PRO A 109 -3.14 -10.02 0.98
C PRO A 109 -4.48 -10.73 0.79
N TYR A 110 -5.44 -10.42 1.66
CA TYR A 110 -6.81 -10.91 1.55
C TYR A 110 -7.80 -9.79 1.86
N TYR A 111 -9.05 -9.99 1.45
CA TYR A 111 -10.17 -9.12 1.79
C TYR A 111 -11.19 -9.90 2.61
N ASP A 112 -11.51 -9.39 3.81
CA ASP A 112 -12.61 -9.89 4.62
C ASP A 112 -13.81 -8.92 4.53
N PRO A 113 -14.98 -9.35 4.01
CA PRO A 113 -16.19 -8.53 3.95
C PRO A 113 -16.66 -7.99 5.32
N ALA A 114 -16.33 -8.67 6.42
CA ALA A 114 -16.67 -8.26 7.78
C ALA A 114 -15.70 -7.22 8.36
N SER A 115 -14.57 -6.96 7.70
CA SER A 115 -13.57 -5.99 8.18
C SER A 115 -14.15 -4.57 8.25
N THR A 116 -13.70 -3.79 9.24
CA THR A 116 -14.19 -2.43 9.50
C THR A 116 -13.24 -1.38 8.92
N SER A 117 -13.72 -0.17 8.64
CA SER A 117 -12.84 0.95 8.32
C SER A 117 -12.22 1.49 9.61
N ARG A 118 -11.01 2.05 9.54
CA ARG A 118 -10.33 2.71 10.67
C ARG A 118 -11.21 3.70 11.44
N ARG A 119 -12.13 4.40 10.76
CA ARG A 119 -13.00 5.42 11.39
C ARG A 119 -14.05 4.83 12.32
N GLN A 120 -14.50 3.60 12.09
CA GLN A 120 -15.56 2.98 12.87
C GLN A 120 -15.17 2.76 14.35
N PRO A 121 -14.04 2.08 14.68
CA PRO A 121 -13.63 1.93 16.07
C PRO A 121 -13.23 3.27 16.71
N LEU A 122 -12.52 4.14 15.97
CA LEU A 122 -12.09 5.44 16.51
C LEU A 122 -13.27 6.36 16.87
N ALA A 123 -14.39 6.27 16.14
CA ALA A 123 -15.60 7.04 16.46
C ALA A 123 -16.37 6.48 17.66
N ALA A 124 -16.20 5.20 18.00
CA ALA A 124 -16.82 4.60 19.19
C ALA A 124 -16.06 4.93 20.48
N GLU A 125 -14.80 5.36 20.36
CA GLU A 125 -13.92 5.73 21.47
C GLU A 125 -13.92 7.25 21.78
N ALA A 126 -14.55 8.06 20.92
CA ALA A 126 -14.63 9.52 21.03
C ALA A 126 -15.91 9.98 21.75
#